data_AF-A0A168BRZ2-F1
#
_entry.id   AF-A0A168BRZ2-F1
#
_cell.length_a   1.000
_cell.length_b   1.000
_cell.length_c   1.000
_cell.angle_alpha   90.00
_cell.angle_beta   90.00
_cell.angle_gamma   90.00
#
_symmetry.space_group_name_H-M   'P 1'
#
loop_
_entity.id
_entity.type
_entity.pdbx_description
1 polymer ?
#
loop_
_entity_poly.entity_id
_entity_poly.type
_entity_poly.pdbx_seq_one_letter_code
_entity_poly.pdbx_strand_id
1 'polypeptide(L)'
;MDDFLRPPRDDDVYETDERVDSLYCPLTNYRLPPGGARQFQQQFADIYFLRLTQLKPVVTEVARQAWEGLTIGGVRAKAEERVLDIQQGDICWVIGTVYMDLPLKPDILEDMQKEYYTTIPPPQRTYHDPKNPDKSQTMLEDESGRIRLAGSVIKKATLVTGAIISVLGTENKNGDFEVFDIRVPDLAPQPERWMHLNEQPELVERKESGDKNGARKKKNKIAFVSGLNMTGTYADTVAISVLRDYLLGDSKAAANDSSTDVSQISRLMIVGNSIGENAIHKILEDDKTASKNARRPKTKNIRNFRYDPSLFNESPIVQLDNFMAEILPSMPITIMPGETDPANYTFPQQVPMNRGGWIM
;
A
#
# COMPACT_ATOMS: atom_id res chain seq x y z
N MET A 1 -6.18 39.17 -12.91
CA MET A 1 -6.29 39.45 -11.46
C MET A 1 -7.31 40.55 -11.20
N ASP A 2 -7.65 41.34 -12.22
CA ASP A 2 -8.57 42.48 -12.12
C ASP A 2 -10.07 42.12 -12.16
N ASP A 3 -10.46 40.90 -12.57
CA ASP A 3 -11.88 40.53 -12.69
C ASP A 3 -12.57 40.25 -11.35
N PHE A 4 -11.83 39.79 -10.34
CA PHE A 4 -12.39 39.50 -9.00
C PHE A 4 -12.09 40.59 -7.97
N LEU A 5 -11.31 41.61 -8.33
CA LEU A 5 -10.99 42.78 -7.50
C LEU A 5 -11.72 44.04 -7.99
N ARG A 6 -12.96 43.88 -8.47
CA ARG A 6 -13.84 44.95 -8.95
C ARG A 6 -15.29 44.73 -8.48
N PRO A 7 -16.12 45.78 -8.41
CA PRO A 7 -17.56 45.61 -8.17
C PRO A 7 -18.22 44.82 -9.32
N PRO A 8 -19.32 44.08 -9.02
CA PRO A 8 -20.06 43.35 -10.04
C PRO A 8 -20.67 44.31 -11.07
N ARG A 9 -20.77 43.87 -12.32
CA ARG A 9 -21.45 44.60 -13.38
C ARG A 9 -22.63 43.81 -13.92
N ASP A 10 -23.67 44.50 -14.35
CA ASP A 10 -24.88 43.88 -14.90
C ASP A 10 -24.64 43.16 -16.25
N ASP A 11 -23.52 43.44 -16.91
CA ASP A 11 -23.09 42.83 -18.17
C ASP A 11 -22.03 41.73 -18.01
N ASP A 12 -21.72 41.31 -16.77
CA ASP A 12 -20.77 40.22 -16.52
C ASP A 12 -21.31 38.89 -17.06
N VAL A 13 -20.61 38.30 -18.03
CA VAL A 13 -20.89 36.96 -18.57
C VAL A 13 -19.96 35.97 -17.88
N TYR A 14 -20.53 35.02 -17.14
CA TYR A 14 -19.77 33.96 -16.48
C TYR A 14 -19.76 32.71 -17.36
N GLU A 15 -18.61 32.41 -17.96
CA GLU A 15 -18.44 31.16 -18.71
C GLU A 15 -18.45 29.95 -17.74
N THR A 16 -19.27 28.95 -18.08
CA THR A 16 -19.33 27.68 -17.36
C THR A 16 -18.48 26.65 -18.11
N ASP A 17 -17.52 26.06 -17.41
CA ASP A 17 -16.68 25.00 -17.95
C ASP A 17 -17.30 23.64 -17.66
N GLU A 18 -17.54 22.84 -18.70
CA GLU A 18 -17.95 21.44 -18.55
C GLU A 18 -16.71 20.52 -18.45
N ARG A 19 -16.79 19.51 -17.60
CA ARG A 19 -15.73 18.52 -17.43
C ARG A 19 -15.74 17.51 -18.57
N VAL A 20 -14.55 16.98 -18.88
CA VAL A 20 -14.42 15.87 -19.82
C VAL A 20 -14.86 14.56 -19.16
N ASP A 21 -15.57 13.72 -19.93
CA ASP A 21 -15.98 12.37 -19.53
C ASP A 21 -14.80 11.52 -19.01
N SER A 22 -15.10 10.74 -17.97
CA SER A 22 -14.15 9.86 -17.28
C SER A 22 -14.32 8.41 -17.70
N LEU A 23 -13.47 7.92 -18.60
CA LEU A 23 -13.44 6.51 -18.98
C LEU A 23 -12.74 5.69 -17.87
N TYR A 24 -13.44 4.69 -17.33
CA TYR A 24 -12.92 3.86 -16.23
C TYR A 24 -13.36 2.41 -16.39
N CYS A 25 -12.40 1.49 -16.37
CA CYS A 25 -12.62 0.04 -16.39
C CYS A 25 -11.95 -0.58 -15.16
N PRO A 26 -12.70 -0.90 -14.09
CA PRO A 26 -12.13 -1.47 -12.87
C PRO A 26 -11.63 -2.90 -13.08
N LEU A 27 -10.48 -3.22 -12.50
CA LEU A 27 -9.97 -4.60 -12.39
C LEU A 27 -10.41 -5.21 -11.05
N THR A 28 -10.76 -6.49 -11.05
CA THR A 28 -11.29 -7.19 -9.87
C THR A 28 -10.33 -8.22 -9.28
N ASN A 29 -9.05 -8.17 -9.64
CA ASN A 29 -8.04 -9.20 -9.32
C ASN A 29 -7.85 -9.43 -7.82
N TYR A 30 -8.17 -8.45 -6.98
CA TYR A 30 -8.05 -8.51 -5.52
C TYR A 30 -9.39 -8.69 -4.79
N ARG A 31 -10.49 -8.94 -5.52
CA ARG A 31 -11.80 -9.16 -4.93
C ARG A 31 -11.88 -10.57 -4.35
N LEU A 32 -12.14 -10.67 -3.05
CA LEU A 32 -12.34 -11.93 -2.37
C LEU A 32 -13.83 -12.29 -2.28
N PRO A 33 -14.19 -13.58 -2.13
CA PRO A 33 -15.55 -14.01 -1.87
C PRO A 33 -16.12 -13.35 -0.59
N PRO A 34 -17.36 -12.86 -0.60
CA PRO A 34 -17.97 -12.20 0.55
C PRO A 34 -18.42 -13.21 1.62
N GLY A 35 -18.45 -12.75 2.88
CA GLY A 35 -19.11 -13.45 3.99
C GLY A 35 -18.57 -14.86 4.26
N GLY A 36 -19.49 -15.80 4.52
CA GLY A 36 -19.17 -17.18 4.91
C GLY A 36 -18.51 -18.04 3.84
N ALA A 37 -18.38 -17.55 2.60
CA ALA A 37 -17.59 -18.22 1.56
C ALA A 37 -16.07 -18.06 1.79
N ARG A 38 -15.66 -17.12 2.65
CA ARG A 38 -14.24 -16.91 3.01
C ARG A 38 -13.82 -17.93 4.07
N GLN A 39 -12.80 -18.73 3.75
CA GLN A 39 -12.23 -19.73 4.65
C GLN A 39 -10.97 -19.20 5.33
N PHE A 40 -10.81 -19.50 6.62
CA PHE A 40 -9.67 -19.05 7.44
C PHE A 40 -8.93 -20.20 8.14
N GLN A 41 -9.20 -21.45 7.74
CA GLN A 41 -8.60 -22.64 8.36
C GLN A 41 -7.23 -23.01 7.76
N GLN A 42 -6.86 -22.39 6.64
CA GLN A 42 -5.61 -22.68 5.93
C GLN A 42 -4.42 -22.04 6.62
N GLN A 43 -3.26 -22.70 6.55
CA GLN A 43 -1.99 -22.17 7.04
C GLN A 43 -1.31 -21.28 5.99
N PHE A 44 -0.40 -20.41 6.43
CA PHE A 44 0.30 -19.46 5.54
C PHE A 44 1.40 -20.09 4.68
N ALA A 45 1.76 -21.35 4.89
CA ALA A 45 2.85 -22.03 4.17
C ALA A 45 2.63 -22.05 2.65
N ASP A 46 1.40 -22.32 2.23
CA ASP A 46 1.02 -22.40 0.81
C ASP A 46 1.30 -21.09 0.06
N ILE A 47 1.18 -19.93 0.73
CA ILE A 47 1.47 -18.64 0.11
C ILE A 47 2.95 -18.53 -0.24
N TYR A 48 3.86 -18.96 0.64
CA TYR A 48 5.30 -18.93 0.36
C TYR A 48 5.68 -19.92 -0.72
N PHE A 49 5.12 -21.13 -0.68
CA PHE A 49 5.34 -22.15 -1.69
C PHE A 49 4.88 -21.69 -3.08
N LEU A 50 3.66 -21.14 -3.19
CA LEU A 50 3.12 -20.64 -4.46
C LEU A 50 3.92 -19.45 -5.00
N ARG A 51 4.34 -18.52 -4.13
CA ARG A 51 5.18 -17.39 -4.53
C ARG A 51 6.51 -17.87 -5.12
N LEU A 52 7.19 -18.78 -4.43
CA LEU A 52 8.46 -19.33 -4.91
C LEU A 52 8.25 -20.09 -6.22
N THR A 53 7.22 -20.95 -6.30
CA THR A 53 6.90 -21.72 -7.50
C THR A 53 6.63 -20.83 -8.72
N GLN A 54 5.89 -19.72 -8.55
CA GLN A 54 5.56 -18.80 -9.64
C GLN A 54 6.76 -17.96 -10.10
N LEU A 55 7.60 -17.49 -9.17
CA LEU A 55 8.71 -16.59 -9.50
C LEU A 55 10.03 -17.31 -9.79
N LYS A 56 10.24 -18.54 -9.31
CA LYS A 56 11.49 -19.30 -9.53
C LYS A 56 11.85 -19.37 -11.02
N PRO A 57 10.95 -19.70 -11.98
CA PRO A 57 11.30 -19.71 -13.40
C PRO A 57 11.77 -18.35 -13.95
N VAL A 58 11.11 -17.26 -13.53
CA VAL A 58 11.46 -15.89 -13.96
C VAL A 58 12.83 -15.51 -13.43
N VAL A 59 13.08 -15.77 -12.15
CA VAL A 59 14.36 -15.47 -11.50
C VAL A 59 15.49 -16.36 -12.03
N THR A 60 15.21 -17.61 -12.35
CA THR A 60 16.16 -18.52 -13.01
C THR A 60 16.66 -17.94 -14.32
N GLU A 61 15.77 -17.42 -15.17
CA GLU A 61 16.19 -16.86 -16.45
C GLU A 61 17.04 -15.60 -16.27
N VAL A 62 16.69 -14.72 -15.31
CA VAL A 62 17.51 -13.55 -14.99
C VAL A 62 18.90 -13.95 -14.48
N ALA A 63 18.96 -14.94 -13.58
CA ALA A 63 20.22 -15.47 -13.04
C ALA A 63 21.07 -16.12 -14.14
N ARG A 64 20.45 -16.90 -15.02
CA ARG A 64 21.10 -17.56 -16.14
C ARG A 64 21.70 -16.55 -17.12
N GLN A 65 20.95 -15.51 -17.48
CA GLN A 65 21.46 -14.43 -18.34
C GLN A 65 22.65 -13.69 -17.71
N ALA A 66 22.68 -13.55 -16.38
CA ALA A 66 23.75 -12.86 -15.69
C ALA A 66 24.99 -13.73 -15.44
N TRP A 67 24.81 -15.01 -15.11
CA TRP A 67 25.85 -15.84 -14.50
C TRP A 67 26.11 -17.18 -15.21
N GLU A 68 25.33 -17.55 -16.23
CA GLU A 68 25.61 -18.79 -16.96
C GLU A 68 26.94 -18.73 -17.70
N GLY A 69 27.81 -19.70 -17.44
CA GLY A 69 29.17 -19.73 -17.98
C GLY A 69 30.16 -18.79 -17.29
N LEU A 70 29.73 -18.05 -16.26
CA LEU A 70 30.60 -17.19 -15.47
C LEU A 70 31.69 -18.04 -14.78
N THR A 71 32.93 -17.58 -14.86
CA THR A 71 34.08 -18.23 -14.21
C THR A 71 34.79 -17.21 -13.33
N ILE A 72 34.94 -17.54 -12.05
CA ILE A 72 35.59 -16.69 -11.04
C ILE A 72 36.78 -17.48 -10.49
N GLY A 73 37.99 -16.93 -10.62
CA GLY A 73 39.20 -17.60 -10.11
C GLY A 73 39.46 -18.98 -10.70
N GLY A 74 39.00 -19.25 -11.93
CA GLY A 74 39.12 -20.56 -12.60
C GLY A 74 38.03 -21.58 -12.24
N VAL A 75 37.12 -21.25 -11.33
CA VAL A 75 35.96 -22.08 -10.97
C VAL A 75 34.72 -21.56 -11.69
N ARG A 76 34.02 -22.46 -12.40
CA ARG A 76 32.79 -22.12 -13.12
C ARG A 76 31.62 -22.08 -12.15
N ALA A 77 30.82 -21.01 -12.20
CA ALA A 77 29.61 -20.90 -11.42
C ALA A 77 28.58 -21.95 -11.88
N LYS A 78 28.07 -22.75 -10.94
CA LYS A 78 27.01 -23.73 -11.20
C LYS A 78 25.66 -23.27 -10.65
N ALA A 79 24.58 -23.69 -11.31
CA ALA A 79 23.23 -23.53 -10.78
C ALA A 79 22.98 -24.64 -9.76
N GLU A 80 22.49 -24.28 -8.58
CA GLU A 80 21.99 -25.25 -7.59
C GLU A 80 20.47 -25.20 -7.51
N GLU A 81 19.84 -26.37 -7.45
CA GLU A 81 18.38 -26.47 -7.37
C GLU A 81 17.85 -26.13 -5.98
N ARG A 82 18.61 -26.54 -4.95
CA ARG A 82 18.26 -26.41 -3.55
C ARG A 82 19.34 -25.71 -2.74
N VAL A 83 18.93 -24.97 -1.73
CA VAL A 83 19.80 -24.24 -0.82
C VAL A 83 20.72 -25.17 -0.02
N LEU A 84 20.24 -26.35 0.37
CA LEU A 84 21.06 -27.31 1.11
C LEU A 84 22.00 -28.16 0.24
N ASP A 85 21.88 -28.09 -1.10
CA ASP A 85 22.76 -28.84 -2.01
C ASP A 85 24.11 -28.12 -2.23
N ILE A 86 24.21 -26.86 -1.77
CA ILE A 86 25.43 -26.05 -1.82
C ILE A 86 26.58 -26.78 -1.13
N GLN A 87 27.72 -26.86 -1.83
CA GLN A 87 28.93 -27.48 -1.32
C GLN A 87 30.01 -26.44 -1.06
N GLN A 88 30.77 -26.65 0.01
CA GLN A 88 31.89 -25.79 0.35
C GLN A 88 32.96 -25.78 -0.74
N GLY A 89 33.38 -24.58 -1.14
CA GLY A 89 34.41 -24.35 -2.15
C GLY A 89 33.88 -24.26 -3.59
N ASP A 90 32.62 -24.61 -3.81
CA ASP A 90 31.98 -24.39 -5.10
C ASP A 90 31.45 -22.96 -5.22
N ILE A 91 31.64 -22.37 -6.40
CA ILE A 91 30.96 -21.14 -6.77
C ILE A 91 29.65 -21.53 -7.40
N CYS A 92 28.54 -21.12 -6.79
CA CYS A 92 27.22 -21.44 -7.27
C CYS A 92 26.25 -20.28 -7.15
N TRP A 93 25.14 -20.40 -7.85
CA TRP A 93 23.98 -19.56 -7.64
C TRP A 93 22.74 -20.38 -7.38
N VAL A 94 21.91 -19.86 -6.48
CA VAL A 94 20.70 -20.53 -5.99
C VAL A 94 19.57 -19.51 -5.84
N ILE A 95 18.34 -19.97 -5.91
CA ILE A 95 17.13 -19.16 -5.81
C ILE A 95 16.38 -19.57 -4.56
N GLY A 96 15.91 -18.58 -3.80
CA GLY A 96 15.09 -18.83 -2.64
C GLY A 96 14.34 -17.58 -2.18
N THR A 97 13.63 -17.75 -1.08
CA THR A 97 12.88 -16.70 -0.40
C THR A 97 13.74 -16.14 0.73
N VAL A 98 13.91 -14.83 0.76
CA VAL A 98 14.60 -14.15 1.84
C VAL A 98 13.80 -14.29 3.13
N TYR A 99 14.46 -14.69 4.20
CA TYR A 99 13.95 -14.61 5.57
C TYR A 99 14.89 -13.75 6.40
N MET A 100 14.35 -12.76 7.10
CA MET A 100 15.11 -11.92 8.02
C MET A 100 14.69 -12.21 9.46
N ASP A 101 15.68 -12.59 10.27
CA ASP A 101 15.55 -12.63 11.72
C ASP A 101 15.95 -11.28 12.29
N LEU A 102 14.98 -10.57 12.87
CA LEU A 102 15.10 -9.17 13.26
C LEU A 102 14.86 -9.04 14.77
N PRO A 103 15.83 -8.54 15.54
CA PRO A 103 15.80 -8.60 17.00
C PRO A 103 14.70 -7.74 17.66
N LEU A 104 14.17 -6.73 16.96
CA LEU A 104 13.09 -5.88 17.48
C LEU A 104 11.71 -6.24 16.89
N LYS A 105 11.63 -7.32 16.10
CA LYS A 105 10.35 -7.83 15.60
C LYS A 105 9.56 -8.42 16.78
N PRO A 106 8.30 -8.00 17.02
CA PRO A 106 7.50 -8.54 18.12
C PRO A 106 7.31 -10.05 18.00
N ASP A 107 7.46 -10.75 19.12
CA ASP A 107 7.18 -12.18 19.24
C ASP A 107 6.00 -12.40 20.19
N ILE A 108 4.88 -12.86 19.62
CA ILE A 108 3.65 -13.12 20.35
C ILE A 108 3.86 -14.21 21.41
N LEU A 109 4.74 -15.19 21.17
CA LEU A 109 5.01 -16.26 22.14
C LEU A 109 5.74 -15.72 23.37
N GLU A 110 6.70 -14.81 23.17
CA GLU A 110 7.35 -14.13 24.29
C GLU A 110 6.38 -13.25 25.08
N ASP A 111 5.50 -12.53 24.39
CA ASP A 111 4.49 -11.67 25.02
C ASP A 111 3.47 -12.48 25.83
N MET A 112 3.09 -13.66 25.33
CA MET A 112 2.24 -14.62 26.05
C MET A 112 2.92 -15.14 27.31
N GLN A 113 4.21 -15.50 27.24
CA GLN A 113 4.98 -15.98 28.39
C GLN A 113 5.12 -14.91 29.49
N LYS A 114 5.20 -13.64 29.10
CA LYS A 114 5.36 -12.50 30.01
C LYS A 114 4.03 -11.90 30.48
N GLU A 115 2.89 -12.53 30.16
CA GLU A 115 1.52 -12.05 30.46
C GLU A 115 1.18 -10.64 29.89
N TYR A 116 1.93 -10.15 28.91
CA TYR A 116 1.75 -8.80 28.33
C TYR A 116 0.75 -8.75 27.18
N TYR A 117 0.06 -9.85 26.84
CA TYR A 117 -0.85 -9.97 25.69
C TYR A 117 -2.02 -8.97 25.64
N THR A 118 -2.30 -8.27 26.75
CA THR A 118 -3.35 -7.23 26.81
C THR A 118 -2.88 -5.86 26.34
N THR A 119 -1.57 -5.64 26.19
CA THR A 119 -1.01 -4.35 25.78
C THR A 119 -0.46 -4.46 24.37
N ILE A 120 -1.03 -3.68 23.44
CA ILE A 120 -0.47 -3.54 22.10
C ILE A 120 0.93 -2.92 22.25
N PRO A 121 2.01 -3.59 21.79
CA PRO A 121 3.34 -3.00 21.86
C PRO A 121 3.37 -1.70 21.04
N PRO A 122 4.11 -0.67 21.51
CA PRO A 122 4.15 0.59 20.79
C PRO A 122 4.68 0.36 19.36
N PRO A 123 4.16 1.10 18.37
CA PRO A 123 4.59 0.94 16.99
C PRO A 123 6.10 1.20 16.89
N GLN A 124 6.82 0.17 16.44
CA GLN A 124 8.25 0.24 16.19
C GLN A 124 8.46 0.87 14.81
N ARG A 125 9.29 1.92 14.72
CA ARG A 125 9.65 2.52 13.42
C ARG A 125 10.47 1.57 12.54
N THR A 126 11.19 0.64 13.15
CA THR A 126 12.01 -0.36 12.46
C THR A 126 12.17 -1.58 13.36
N TYR A 127 12.34 -2.74 12.75
CA TYR A 127 12.67 -3.98 13.45
C TYR A 127 14.18 -4.27 13.48
N HIS A 128 14.97 -3.48 12.77
CA HIS A 128 16.43 -3.52 12.88
C HIS A 128 16.87 -2.82 14.17
N ASP A 129 17.84 -3.42 14.88
CA ASP A 129 18.47 -2.77 16.03
C ASP A 129 19.65 -1.88 15.56
N PRO A 130 19.52 -0.54 15.59
CA PRO A 130 20.60 0.34 15.14
C PRO A 130 21.82 0.31 16.08
N LYS A 131 21.63 -0.12 17.34
CA LYS A 131 22.71 -0.24 18.32
C LYS A 131 23.48 -1.53 18.14
N ASN A 132 22.83 -2.59 17.65
CA ASN A 132 23.45 -3.89 17.38
C ASN A 132 23.07 -4.41 15.98
N PRO A 133 23.58 -3.79 14.89
CA PRO A 133 23.22 -4.18 13.53
C PRO A 133 23.51 -5.66 13.22
N ASP A 134 24.58 -6.21 13.81
CA ASP A 134 25.02 -7.60 13.58
C ASP A 134 24.07 -8.65 14.18
N LYS A 135 23.08 -8.26 15.00
CA LYS A 135 22.02 -9.16 15.45
C LYS A 135 20.97 -9.43 14.39
N SER A 136 20.87 -8.58 13.36
CA SER A 136 19.96 -8.81 12.24
C SER A 136 20.55 -9.88 11.32
N GLN A 137 19.82 -10.97 11.09
CA GLN A 137 20.29 -12.07 10.25
C GLN A 137 19.47 -12.14 8.98
N THR A 138 20.15 -12.23 7.83
CA THR A 138 19.50 -12.47 6.54
C THR A 138 19.78 -13.90 6.12
N MET A 139 18.73 -14.63 5.75
CA MET A 139 18.77 -16.02 5.36
C MET A 139 18.05 -16.19 4.02
N LEU A 140 18.41 -17.24 3.30
CA LEU A 140 17.71 -17.67 2.10
C LEU A 140 17.08 -19.04 2.38
N GLU A 141 15.78 -19.14 2.11
CA GLU A 141 14.98 -20.33 2.36
C GLU A 141 14.39 -20.91 1.07
N ASP A 142 14.29 -22.23 1.00
CA ASP A 142 13.59 -22.97 -0.04
C ASP A 142 12.86 -24.18 0.55
N GLU A 143 12.41 -25.11 -0.28
CA GLU A 143 11.76 -26.36 0.16
C GLU A 143 12.70 -27.30 0.94
N SER A 144 14.01 -27.15 0.81
CA SER A 144 15.01 -28.02 1.45
C SER A 144 15.39 -27.53 2.85
N GLY A 145 15.48 -26.22 3.04
CA GLY A 145 15.89 -25.62 4.29
C GLY A 145 16.30 -24.17 4.15
N ARG A 146 17.31 -23.76 4.92
CA ARG A 146 17.76 -22.36 4.98
C ARG A 146 19.27 -22.26 5.16
N ILE A 147 19.86 -21.26 4.52
CA ILE A 147 21.26 -20.88 4.69
C ILE A 147 21.37 -19.41 5.08
N ARG A 148 22.35 -19.07 5.93
CA ARG A 148 22.63 -17.67 6.27
C ARG A 148 23.35 -17.01 5.11
N LEU A 149 22.94 -15.80 4.75
CA LEU A 149 23.66 -14.98 3.78
C LEU A 149 24.64 -14.06 4.50
N ALA A 150 25.86 -14.01 3.98
CA ALA A 150 26.94 -13.16 4.43
C ALA A 150 27.46 -12.27 3.29
N GLY A 151 28.33 -11.33 3.63
CA GLY A 151 28.96 -10.43 2.67
C GLY A 151 28.37 -9.02 2.63
N SER A 152 29.17 -8.10 2.08
CA SER A 152 28.84 -6.68 2.06
C SER A 152 27.69 -6.32 1.09
N VAL A 153 27.44 -7.18 0.10
CA VAL A 153 26.37 -7.00 -0.90
C VAL A 153 25.01 -7.03 -0.23
N ILE A 154 24.79 -7.95 0.72
CA ILE A 154 23.55 -8.06 1.48
C ILE A 154 23.22 -6.78 2.24
N LYS A 155 24.23 -6.14 2.86
CA LYS A 155 24.05 -4.90 3.62
C LYS A 155 23.66 -3.71 2.74
N LYS A 156 24.01 -3.75 1.44
CA LYS A 156 23.66 -2.71 0.46
C LYS A 156 22.32 -3.00 -0.21
N ALA A 157 21.95 -4.27 -0.35
CA ALA A 157 20.67 -4.68 -0.88
C ALA A 157 19.58 -4.42 0.17
N THR A 158 18.61 -3.57 -0.13
CA THR A 158 17.46 -3.30 0.74
C THR A 158 16.47 -4.46 0.68
N LEU A 159 16.89 -5.64 1.16
CA LEU A 159 16.10 -6.87 1.18
C LEU A 159 15.07 -6.85 2.31
N VAL A 160 13.99 -7.60 2.12
CA VAL A 160 12.92 -7.80 3.10
C VAL A 160 12.46 -9.26 3.09
N THR A 161 11.94 -9.74 4.23
CA THR A 161 11.37 -11.09 4.33
C THR A 161 10.29 -11.32 3.27
N GLY A 162 10.34 -12.47 2.61
CA GLY A 162 9.44 -12.88 1.55
C GLY A 162 9.90 -12.47 0.15
N ALA A 163 10.95 -11.68 -0.02
CA ALA A 163 11.50 -11.38 -1.35
C ALA A 163 12.09 -12.65 -1.98
N ILE A 164 11.79 -12.93 -3.25
CA ILE A 164 12.37 -14.07 -3.97
C ILE A 164 13.49 -13.55 -4.85
N ILE A 165 14.69 -14.06 -4.63
CA ILE A 165 15.92 -13.58 -5.25
C ILE A 165 16.78 -14.76 -5.71
N SER A 166 17.68 -14.52 -6.65
CA SER A 166 18.84 -15.37 -6.85
C SER A 166 20.07 -14.73 -6.21
N VAL A 167 20.92 -15.56 -5.63
CA VAL A 167 22.21 -15.14 -5.06
C VAL A 167 23.32 -15.94 -5.70
N LEU A 168 24.42 -15.27 -6.06
CA LEU A 168 25.67 -15.89 -6.51
C LEU A 168 26.69 -15.79 -5.38
N GLY A 169 27.40 -16.88 -5.10
CA GLY A 169 28.35 -16.91 -4.00
C GLY A 169 29.02 -18.26 -3.80
N THR A 170 29.58 -18.43 -2.61
CA THR A 170 30.19 -19.69 -2.14
C THR A 170 29.94 -19.83 -0.65
N GLU A 171 29.81 -21.06 -0.18
CA GLU A 171 29.79 -21.35 1.25
C GLU A 171 31.18 -21.12 1.85
N ASN A 172 31.22 -20.44 3.00
CA ASN A 172 32.43 -20.15 3.75
C ASN A 172 32.72 -21.25 4.80
N LYS A 173 33.75 -21.06 5.63
CA LYS A 173 34.15 -22.03 6.66
C LYS A 173 33.17 -22.16 7.83
N ASN A 174 32.29 -21.19 8.00
CA ASN A 174 31.30 -21.15 9.07
C ASN A 174 29.94 -21.76 8.65
N GLY A 175 29.81 -22.17 7.38
CA GLY A 175 28.54 -22.62 6.81
C GLY A 175 27.62 -21.49 6.35
N ASP A 176 28.12 -20.25 6.29
CA ASP A 176 27.37 -19.13 5.73
C ASP A 176 27.69 -18.98 4.24
N PHE A 177 26.70 -18.52 3.47
CA PHE A 177 26.85 -18.27 2.05
C PHE A 177 27.37 -16.84 1.82
N GLU A 178 28.63 -16.71 1.41
CA GLU A 178 29.24 -15.42 1.07
C GLU A 178 28.75 -14.94 -0.29
N VAL A 179 27.93 -13.88 -0.31
CA VAL A 179 27.26 -13.39 -1.51
C VAL A 179 28.13 -12.40 -2.28
N PHE A 180 28.33 -12.69 -3.56
CA PHE A 180 29.04 -11.87 -4.53
C PHE A 180 28.12 -10.97 -5.36
N ASP A 181 26.96 -11.49 -5.78
CA ASP A 181 25.97 -10.76 -6.57
C ASP A 181 24.55 -11.24 -6.24
N ILE A 182 23.55 -10.38 -6.49
CA ILE A 182 22.13 -10.67 -6.27
C ILE A 182 21.36 -10.28 -7.52
N ARG A 183 20.41 -11.13 -7.96
CA ARG A 183 19.40 -10.72 -8.94
C ARG A 183 18.00 -10.88 -8.37
N VAL A 184 17.13 -9.97 -8.78
CA VAL A 184 15.71 -9.94 -8.45
C VAL A 184 14.92 -10.19 -9.74
N PRO A 185 13.66 -10.64 -9.66
CA PRO A 185 12.79 -10.67 -10.83
C PRO A 185 12.72 -9.26 -11.44
N ASP A 186 12.89 -9.18 -12.76
CA ASP A 186 12.72 -7.92 -13.49
C ASP A 186 11.22 -7.55 -13.59
N LEU A 187 10.94 -6.38 -14.15
CA LEU A 187 9.59 -5.91 -14.40
C LEU A 187 8.83 -6.90 -15.30
N ALA A 188 7.59 -7.20 -14.90
CA ALA A 188 6.68 -7.95 -15.76
C ALA A 188 6.43 -7.18 -17.07
N PRO A 189 6.14 -7.87 -18.19
CA PRO A 189 5.79 -7.22 -19.45
C PRO A 189 4.70 -6.16 -19.25
N GLN A 190 4.99 -4.91 -19.63
CA GLN A 190 4.03 -3.82 -19.55
C GLN A 190 3.12 -3.85 -20.78
N PRO A 191 1.80 -4.07 -20.64
CA PRO A 191 0.88 -4.00 -21.77
C PRO A 191 0.84 -2.59 -22.34
N GLU A 192 0.59 -2.47 -23.64
CA GLU A 192 0.39 -1.16 -24.25
C GLU A 192 -0.78 -0.42 -23.61
N ARG A 193 -0.67 0.90 -23.55
CA ARG A 193 -1.72 1.76 -23.04
C ARG A 193 -3.00 1.49 -23.85
N TRP A 194 -4.08 1.08 -23.15
CA TRP A 194 -5.39 0.71 -23.70
C TRP A 194 -5.55 -0.69 -24.30
N MET A 195 -4.57 -1.58 -24.16
CA MET A 195 -4.70 -2.98 -24.61
C MET A 195 -6.00 -3.64 -24.09
N HIS A 196 -6.35 -3.41 -22.82
CA HIS A 196 -7.57 -3.93 -22.20
C HIS A 196 -8.87 -3.24 -22.63
N LEU A 197 -8.82 -2.08 -23.30
CA LEU A 197 -10.01 -1.42 -23.85
C LEU A 197 -10.43 -2.04 -25.20
N ASN A 198 -9.51 -2.70 -25.91
CA ASN A 198 -9.85 -3.41 -27.14
C ASN A 198 -10.76 -4.63 -26.88
N GLU A 199 -10.85 -5.08 -25.63
CA GLU A 199 -11.79 -6.11 -25.16
C GLU A 199 -13.17 -5.52 -24.83
N GLN A 200 -13.34 -4.19 -24.89
CA GLN A 200 -14.59 -3.46 -24.63
C GLN A 200 -14.91 -2.47 -25.78
N PRO A 201 -15.47 -2.94 -26.91
CA PRO A 201 -15.63 -2.16 -28.14
C PRO A 201 -16.45 -0.86 -27.96
N GLU A 202 -17.40 -0.80 -27.02
CA GLU A 202 -18.21 0.40 -26.75
C GLU A 202 -17.40 1.60 -26.25
N LEU A 203 -16.27 1.37 -25.56
CA LEU A 203 -15.37 2.44 -25.11
C LEU A 203 -14.38 2.89 -26.21
N VAL A 204 -14.18 2.05 -27.22
CA VAL A 204 -13.33 2.33 -28.39
C VAL A 204 -14.06 3.27 -29.38
N GLU A 205 -15.38 3.10 -29.56
CA GLU A 205 -16.17 3.97 -30.44
C GLU A 205 -16.25 5.44 -29.96
N ARG A 206 -16.32 5.66 -28.63
CA ARG A 206 -16.25 7.02 -28.04
C ARG A 206 -14.93 7.74 -28.31
N LYS A 207 -13.88 7.02 -28.71
CA LYS A 207 -12.56 7.59 -29.04
C LYS A 207 -12.48 8.05 -30.50
N GLU A 208 -13.02 7.26 -31.43
CA GLU A 208 -12.89 7.52 -32.87
C GLU A 208 -13.72 8.72 -33.36
N SER A 209 -14.84 9.01 -32.69
CA SER A 209 -15.67 10.19 -32.99
C SER A 209 -14.97 11.52 -32.67
N GLY A 210 -13.99 11.54 -31.76
CA GLY A 210 -13.28 12.73 -31.30
C GLY A 210 -11.92 13.01 -31.96
N ASP A 211 -11.50 12.23 -32.97
CA ASP A 211 -10.14 12.30 -33.57
C ASP A 211 -10.10 12.97 -34.96
N LYS A 212 -11.25 13.39 -35.51
CA LYS A 212 -11.34 13.88 -36.90
C LYS A 212 -10.88 15.33 -37.12
N ASN A 213 -10.74 16.13 -36.07
CA ASN A 213 -10.31 17.53 -36.17
C ASN A 213 -9.07 17.73 -35.30
N GLY A 214 -7.90 17.96 -35.90
CA GLY A 214 -6.57 18.08 -35.28
C GLY A 214 -6.36 19.19 -34.23
N ALA A 215 -7.36 19.52 -33.41
CA ALA A 215 -7.23 20.30 -32.20
C ALA A 215 -6.51 19.47 -31.13
N ARG A 216 -5.47 20.06 -30.53
CA ARG A 216 -4.67 19.48 -29.45
C ARG A 216 -5.60 19.13 -28.27
N LYS A 217 -5.99 17.85 -28.12
CA LYS A 217 -6.86 17.37 -27.03
C LYS A 217 -6.37 17.92 -25.68
N LYS A 218 -7.26 18.58 -24.93
CA LYS A 218 -7.02 18.89 -23.51
C LYS A 218 -6.67 17.56 -22.81
N LYS A 219 -5.57 17.54 -22.05
CA LYS A 219 -5.13 16.32 -21.37
C LYS A 219 -6.02 16.08 -20.15
N ASN A 220 -6.71 14.95 -20.09
CA ASN A 220 -7.48 14.56 -18.90
C ASN A 220 -6.54 14.28 -17.73
N LYS A 221 -6.90 14.77 -16.56
CA LYS A 221 -6.19 14.60 -15.29
C LYS A 221 -7.07 13.83 -14.31
N ILE A 222 -6.42 13.11 -13.39
CA ILE A 222 -7.06 12.42 -12.28
C ILE A 222 -6.49 13.01 -11.01
N ALA A 223 -7.36 13.41 -10.07
CA ALA A 223 -6.95 13.86 -8.76
C ALA A 223 -6.76 12.65 -7.84
N PHE A 224 -5.61 12.53 -7.20
CA PHE A 224 -5.35 11.55 -6.14
C PHE A 224 -5.25 12.27 -4.81
N VAL A 225 -6.06 11.83 -3.85
CA VAL A 225 -6.09 12.36 -2.48
C VAL A 225 -5.99 11.17 -1.53
N SER A 226 -5.23 11.31 -0.45
CA SER A 226 -5.02 10.25 0.55
C SER A 226 -4.93 10.93 1.92
N GLY A 227 -5.34 10.23 2.97
CA GLY A 227 -5.17 10.74 4.33
C GLY A 227 -6.04 11.96 4.61
N LEU A 228 -7.31 11.95 4.17
CA LEU A 228 -8.30 12.95 4.57
C LEU A 228 -8.48 12.96 6.09
N ASN A 229 -8.30 11.80 6.74
CA ASN A 229 -8.28 11.62 8.18
C ASN A 229 -9.39 12.37 8.90
N MET A 230 -10.62 12.33 8.37
CA MET A 230 -11.74 13.07 8.97
C MET A 230 -11.99 12.57 10.38
N THR A 231 -11.82 13.43 11.38
CA THR A 231 -12.01 13.07 12.80
C THR A 231 -13.37 13.46 13.35
N GLY A 232 -14.21 14.14 12.56
CA GLY A 232 -15.47 14.71 13.05
C GLY A 232 -15.30 16.02 13.84
N THR A 233 -14.07 16.54 13.95
CA THR A 233 -13.77 17.80 14.64
C THR A 233 -13.61 18.96 13.65
N TYR A 234 -13.88 20.18 14.09
CA TYR A 234 -13.84 21.37 13.22
C TYR A 234 -12.44 21.73 12.70
N ALA A 235 -11.37 21.26 13.35
CA ALA A 235 -10.00 21.62 13.00
C ALA A 235 -9.58 21.12 11.60
N ASP A 236 -10.10 19.98 11.16
CA ASP A 236 -9.74 19.35 9.89
C ASP A 236 -10.53 19.92 8.68
N THR A 237 -11.54 20.76 8.95
CA THR A 237 -12.53 21.17 7.94
C THR A 237 -11.98 22.15 6.91
N VAL A 238 -11.07 23.05 7.28
CA VAL A 238 -10.64 24.14 6.38
C VAL A 238 -9.91 23.62 5.15
N ALA A 239 -8.92 22.73 5.34
CA ALA A 239 -8.17 22.18 4.22
C ALA A 239 -9.04 21.33 3.28
N ILE A 240 -9.99 20.59 3.85
CA ILE A 240 -10.95 19.76 3.11
C ILE A 240 -11.92 20.64 2.33
N SER A 241 -12.42 21.73 2.93
CA SER A 241 -13.27 22.71 2.23
C SER A 241 -12.51 23.40 1.10
N VAL A 242 -11.26 23.82 1.32
CA VAL A 242 -10.44 24.43 0.24
C VAL A 242 -10.18 23.44 -0.89
N LEU A 243 -9.91 22.17 -0.56
CA LEU A 243 -9.78 21.11 -1.56
C LEU A 243 -11.08 20.93 -2.36
N ARG A 244 -12.22 20.89 -1.68
CA ARG A 244 -13.54 20.79 -2.30
C ARG A 244 -13.77 21.96 -3.27
N ASP A 245 -13.57 23.19 -2.80
CA ASP A 245 -13.78 24.42 -3.58
C ASP A 245 -12.83 24.47 -4.80
N TYR A 246 -11.58 24.02 -4.63
CA TYR A 246 -10.64 23.86 -5.74
C TYR A 246 -11.11 22.80 -6.74
N LEU A 247 -11.58 21.65 -6.27
CA LEU A 247 -12.05 20.56 -7.14
C LEU A 247 -13.32 20.94 -7.88
N LEU A 248 -14.23 21.70 -7.27
CA LEU A 248 -15.45 22.22 -7.92
C LEU A 248 -15.15 23.36 -8.89
N GLY A 249 -14.00 24.04 -8.73
CA GLY A 249 -13.60 25.18 -9.56
C GLY A 249 -14.08 26.53 -9.01
N ASP A 250 -14.56 26.58 -7.77
CA ASP A 250 -14.97 27.80 -7.06
C ASP A 250 -13.74 28.67 -6.73
N SER A 251 -12.59 28.05 -6.52
CA SER A 251 -11.31 28.73 -6.32
C SER A 251 -10.61 28.98 -7.66
N LYS A 252 -11.08 29.97 -8.43
CA LYS A 252 -10.36 30.41 -9.64
C LYS A 252 -9.17 31.30 -9.26
N ALA A 253 -7.96 30.84 -9.58
CA ALA A 253 -6.80 31.74 -9.65
C ALA A 253 -7.03 32.75 -10.79
N ALA A 254 -6.51 33.97 -10.62
CA ALA A 254 -6.62 35.05 -11.59
C ALA A 254 -6.43 34.60 -13.04
N ALA A 255 -7.23 35.13 -13.97
CA ALA A 255 -7.31 34.84 -15.42
C ALA A 255 -5.99 34.70 -16.22
N ASN A 256 -4.83 35.00 -15.62
CA ASN A 256 -3.51 34.95 -16.25
C ASN A 256 -2.77 33.63 -15.99
N ASP A 257 -3.24 32.77 -15.07
CA ASP A 257 -2.64 31.45 -14.83
C ASP A 257 -3.36 30.37 -15.65
N SER A 258 -3.01 30.32 -16.93
CA SER A 258 -3.49 29.32 -17.91
C SER A 258 -3.09 27.87 -17.61
N SER A 259 -2.42 27.60 -16.48
CA SER A 259 -1.73 26.32 -16.26
C SER A 259 -2.58 25.24 -15.57
N THR A 260 -3.67 25.60 -14.89
CA THR A 260 -4.55 24.65 -14.18
C THR A 260 -6.02 24.85 -14.50
N ASP A 261 -6.40 24.40 -15.70
CA ASP A 261 -7.81 24.21 -16.04
C ASP A 261 -8.39 23.05 -15.20
N VAL A 262 -9.09 23.39 -14.12
CA VAL A 262 -9.72 22.43 -13.19
C VAL A 262 -10.72 21.53 -13.92
N SER A 263 -11.35 22.00 -15.00
CA SER A 263 -12.28 21.19 -15.81
C SER A 263 -11.63 19.94 -16.42
N GLN A 264 -10.29 19.92 -16.52
CA GLN A 264 -9.53 18.75 -16.99
C GLN A 264 -9.45 17.63 -15.96
N ILE A 265 -9.76 17.89 -14.68
CA ILE A 265 -9.83 16.86 -13.65
C ILE A 265 -11.14 16.10 -13.84
N SER A 266 -11.06 14.89 -14.41
CA SER A 266 -12.22 14.07 -14.78
C SER A 266 -12.59 13.03 -13.73
N ARG A 267 -11.77 12.83 -12.69
CA ARG A 267 -12.03 11.86 -11.62
C ARG A 267 -11.27 12.23 -10.36
N LEU A 268 -11.90 11.98 -9.22
CA LEU A 268 -11.26 11.98 -7.91
C LEU A 268 -11.02 10.55 -7.43
N MET A 269 -9.80 10.23 -7.02
CA MET A 269 -9.44 8.98 -6.37
C MET A 269 -9.01 9.27 -4.93
N ILE A 270 -9.79 8.75 -3.97
CA ILE A 270 -9.49 8.80 -2.54
C ILE A 270 -8.79 7.50 -2.17
N VAL A 271 -7.50 7.55 -1.88
CA VAL A 271 -6.61 6.40 -1.72
C VAL A 271 -6.24 6.21 -0.25
N GLY A 272 -7.21 5.71 0.53
CA GLY A 272 -7.02 5.30 1.91
C GLY A 272 -6.95 6.44 2.94
N ASN A 273 -7.16 6.04 4.19
CA ASN A 273 -7.15 6.88 5.39
C ASN A 273 -8.12 8.06 5.23
N SER A 274 -9.34 7.74 4.82
CA SER A 274 -10.42 8.72 4.64
C SER A 274 -10.95 9.18 6.00
N ILE A 275 -11.10 8.23 6.92
CA ILE A 275 -11.53 8.43 8.30
C ILE A 275 -10.31 8.42 9.21
N GLY A 276 -10.19 9.43 10.08
CA GLY A 276 -9.11 9.51 11.05
C GLY A 276 -9.33 8.52 12.20
N GLU A 277 -8.28 8.24 12.97
CA GLU A 277 -8.40 7.38 14.15
C GLU A 277 -9.51 7.90 15.08
N ASN A 278 -10.45 7.02 15.41
CA ASN A 278 -11.51 7.32 16.37
C ASN A 278 -10.89 7.85 17.67
N ALA A 279 -11.48 8.89 18.27
CA ALA A 279 -11.09 9.42 19.57
C ALA A 279 -11.01 8.35 20.68
N ILE A 280 -11.61 7.16 20.47
CA ILE A 280 -11.44 5.96 21.31
C ILE A 280 -9.96 5.58 21.49
N HIS A 281 -9.13 5.64 20.43
CA HIS A 281 -7.69 5.39 20.54
C HIS A 281 -6.98 6.49 21.35
N LYS A 282 -7.39 7.76 21.18
CA LYS A 282 -6.87 8.90 21.96
C LYS A 282 -7.23 8.81 23.44
N ILE A 283 -8.45 8.39 23.78
CA ILE A 283 -8.88 8.17 25.17
C ILE A 283 -8.02 7.09 25.83
N LEU A 284 -7.70 6.01 25.10
CA LEU A 284 -6.81 4.94 25.58
C LEU A 284 -5.35 5.38 25.75
N GLU A 285 -4.91 6.44 25.06
CA GLU A 285 -3.59 7.05 25.25
C GLU A 285 -3.57 8.07 26.39
N ASP A 286 -4.62 8.88 26.54
CA ASP A 286 -4.72 9.89 27.60
C ASP A 286 -4.84 9.24 28.99
N ASP A 287 -5.54 8.10 29.12
CA ASP A 287 -5.64 7.35 30.38
C ASP A 287 -4.26 6.80 30.86
N LYS A 288 -3.29 6.66 29.95
CA LYS A 288 -1.91 6.26 30.30
C LYS A 288 -1.11 7.39 30.93
N THR A 289 -1.46 8.66 30.68
CA THR A 289 -0.76 9.82 31.25
C THR A 289 -1.33 10.26 32.60
N ALA A 290 -2.63 10.01 32.84
CA ALA A 290 -3.30 10.33 34.10
C ALA A 290 -2.96 9.35 35.26
N SER A 291 -2.48 8.14 34.95
CA SER A 291 -2.21 7.07 35.94
C SER A 291 -0.80 7.14 36.57
N LYS A 292 -0.30 8.34 36.90
CA LYS A 292 0.92 8.49 37.73
C LYS A 292 0.67 9.05 39.14
N ASN A 293 -0.52 9.58 39.45
CA ASN A 293 -0.77 10.25 40.75
C ASN A 293 -2.09 9.92 41.47
N ALA A 294 -2.80 8.84 41.10
CA ALA A 294 -4.01 8.44 41.82
C ALA A 294 -3.80 7.12 42.58
N ARG A 295 -3.92 7.19 43.92
CA ARG A 295 -3.92 6.04 44.84
C ARG A 295 -4.96 5.01 44.38
N ARG A 296 -4.50 3.76 44.21
CA ARG A 296 -5.32 2.57 43.92
C ARG A 296 -6.65 2.55 44.71
N PRO A 297 -7.80 2.41 44.02
CA PRO A 297 -8.89 1.59 44.50
C PRO A 297 -8.80 0.20 43.86
N LYS A 298 -9.07 -0.79 44.71
CA LYS A 298 -9.09 -2.21 44.40
C LYS A 298 -10.08 -2.54 43.28
N THR A 299 -9.67 -3.47 42.41
CA THR A 299 -10.54 -4.43 41.69
C THR A 299 -11.83 -3.87 41.11
N LYS A 300 -11.76 -3.30 39.92
CA LYS A 300 -12.81 -3.47 38.92
C LYS A 300 -12.19 -4.15 37.72
N ASN A 301 -12.60 -5.39 37.51
CA ASN A 301 -12.36 -6.17 36.30
C ASN A 301 -12.51 -5.23 35.09
N ILE A 302 -11.41 -5.00 34.38
CA ILE A 302 -11.45 -4.47 33.01
C ILE A 302 -12.08 -5.60 32.20
N ARG A 303 -13.41 -5.63 32.24
CA ARG A 303 -14.25 -6.49 31.43
C ARG A 303 -13.88 -6.14 30.01
N ASN A 304 -13.32 -7.12 29.31
CA ASN A 304 -13.44 -7.41 27.89
C ASN A 304 -13.33 -6.20 26.95
N PHE A 305 -12.55 -6.37 25.88
CA PHE A 305 -12.63 -5.62 24.64
C PHE A 305 -14.05 -5.73 24.04
N ARG A 306 -15.04 -5.16 24.72
CA ARG A 306 -16.45 -5.20 24.43
C ARG A 306 -16.73 -3.88 23.76
N TYR A 307 -16.97 -3.96 22.45
CA TYR A 307 -17.58 -2.90 21.66
C TYR A 307 -18.69 -2.24 22.48
N ASP A 308 -18.46 -1.00 22.90
CA ASP A 308 -19.49 -0.17 23.55
C ASP A 308 -20.07 0.73 22.45
N PRO A 309 -21.30 0.45 21.96
CA PRO A 309 -21.93 1.24 20.91
C PRO A 309 -22.07 2.72 21.28
N SER A 310 -22.01 3.08 22.58
CA SER A 310 -22.11 4.46 23.04
C SER A 310 -20.86 5.30 22.78
N LEU A 311 -19.72 4.67 22.44
CA LEU A 311 -18.47 5.35 22.08
C LEU A 311 -18.34 5.58 20.57
N PHE A 312 -19.30 5.10 19.77
CA PHE A 312 -19.28 5.27 18.32
C PHE A 312 -19.57 6.73 17.96
N ASN A 313 -18.60 7.37 17.30
CA ASN A 313 -18.77 8.70 16.73
C ASN A 313 -19.07 8.56 15.24
N GLU A 314 -20.28 8.93 14.83
CA GLU A 314 -20.69 8.91 13.41
C GLU A 314 -20.20 10.13 12.62
N SER A 315 -19.80 11.21 13.30
CA SER A 315 -19.40 12.49 12.68
C SER A 315 -18.35 12.35 11.56
N PRO A 316 -17.25 11.57 11.73
CA PRO A 316 -16.29 11.31 10.66
C PRO A 316 -16.90 10.79 9.36
N ILE A 317 -17.84 9.84 9.48
CA ILE A 317 -18.48 9.19 8.34
C ILE A 317 -19.43 10.18 7.67
N VAL A 318 -20.20 10.93 8.47
CA VAL A 318 -21.11 11.97 7.96
C VAL A 318 -20.36 13.08 7.23
N GLN A 319 -19.19 13.51 7.75
CA GLN A 319 -18.35 14.50 7.06
C GLN A 319 -17.84 14.00 5.72
N LEU A 320 -17.42 12.73 5.66
CA LEU A 320 -16.95 12.11 4.42
C LEU A 320 -18.08 12.00 3.40
N ASP A 321 -19.27 11.57 3.83
CA ASP A 321 -20.47 11.49 3.00
C ASP A 321 -20.85 12.86 2.43
N ASN A 322 -20.91 13.90 3.26
CA ASN A 322 -21.19 15.27 2.82
C ASN A 322 -20.15 15.76 1.79
N PHE A 323 -18.86 15.57 2.07
CA PHE A 323 -17.78 15.94 1.15
C PHE A 323 -17.93 15.26 -0.22
N MET A 324 -18.25 13.96 -0.24
CA MET A 324 -18.47 13.23 -1.49
C MET A 324 -19.74 13.68 -2.20
N ALA A 325 -20.85 13.87 -1.46
CA ALA A 325 -22.13 14.30 -2.01
C ALA A 325 -22.04 15.67 -2.72
N GLU A 326 -21.17 16.57 -2.24
CA GLU A 326 -20.93 17.86 -2.88
C GLU A 326 -20.11 17.75 -4.18
N ILE A 327 -19.21 16.77 -4.29
CA ILE A 327 -18.30 16.60 -5.46
C ILE A 327 -18.89 15.69 -6.54
N LEU A 328 -19.65 14.66 -6.14
CA LEU A 328 -20.22 13.64 -7.04
C LEU A 328 -21.04 14.22 -8.21
N PRO A 329 -21.83 15.29 -8.04
CA PRO A 329 -22.54 15.92 -9.15
C PRO A 329 -21.61 16.49 -10.24
N SER A 330 -20.37 16.83 -9.88
CA SER A 330 -19.38 17.40 -10.81
C SER A 330 -18.50 16.32 -11.43
N MET A 331 -18.02 15.34 -10.65
CA MET A 331 -17.11 14.30 -11.15
C MET A 331 -17.26 12.96 -10.41
N PRO A 332 -16.95 11.83 -11.05
CA PRO A 332 -16.97 10.53 -10.38
C PRO A 332 -15.84 10.42 -9.34
N ILE A 333 -16.17 9.75 -8.23
CA ILE A 333 -15.24 9.47 -7.13
C ILE A 333 -14.96 7.96 -7.07
N THR A 334 -13.72 7.58 -6.78
CA THR A 334 -13.34 6.19 -6.47
C THR A 334 -12.60 6.18 -5.15
N ILE A 335 -13.12 5.43 -4.18
CA ILE A 335 -12.54 5.31 -2.85
C ILE A 335 -11.85 3.96 -2.67
N MET A 336 -10.67 3.97 -2.08
CA MET A 336 -9.92 2.79 -1.64
C MET A 336 -9.77 2.88 -0.13
N PRO A 337 -9.98 1.78 0.62
CA PRO A 337 -9.78 1.78 2.06
C PRO A 337 -8.28 1.89 2.39
N GLY A 338 -7.98 2.49 3.54
CA GLY A 338 -6.67 2.49 4.17
C GLY A 338 -6.67 1.74 5.50
N GLU A 339 -5.68 2.04 6.34
CA GLU A 339 -5.46 1.37 7.63
C GLU A 339 -6.53 1.73 8.67
N THR A 340 -6.94 3.00 8.69
CA THR A 340 -7.90 3.56 9.66
C THR A 340 -9.34 3.50 9.18
N ASP A 341 -9.56 3.16 7.91
CA ASP A 341 -10.90 3.09 7.33
C ASP A 341 -11.64 1.83 7.80
N PRO A 342 -12.99 1.85 7.84
CA PRO A 342 -13.79 0.69 8.18
C PRO A 342 -13.71 -0.36 7.06
N ALA A 343 -12.65 -1.17 7.07
CA ALA A 343 -12.41 -2.31 6.19
C ALA A 343 -11.77 -3.46 6.99
N ASN A 344 -11.57 -4.62 6.37
CA ASN A 344 -10.77 -5.66 7.03
C ASN A 344 -9.29 -5.24 7.11
N TYR A 345 -8.64 -5.63 8.20
CA TYR A 345 -7.23 -5.33 8.45
C TYR A 345 -6.28 -6.12 7.52
N THR A 346 -6.69 -7.30 7.04
CA THR A 346 -5.85 -8.17 6.21
C THR A 346 -5.83 -7.74 4.75
N PHE A 347 -4.68 -7.85 4.07
CA PHE A 347 -4.64 -7.71 2.62
C PHE A 347 -5.14 -8.98 1.91
N PRO A 348 -5.79 -8.86 0.74
CA PRO A 348 -6.30 -7.61 0.16
C PRO A 348 -7.50 -7.05 0.96
N GLN A 349 -7.49 -5.75 1.23
CA GLN A 349 -8.59 -5.06 1.91
C GLN A 349 -9.84 -5.07 1.01
N GLN A 350 -10.98 -5.41 1.59
CA GLN A 350 -12.29 -5.46 0.96
C GLN A 350 -13.14 -4.34 1.57
N VAL A 351 -13.80 -3.56 0.71
CA VAL A 351 -14.77 -2.58 1.17
C VAL A 351 -15.98 -3.34 1.73
N PRO A 352 -16.43 -3.06 2.97
CA PRO A 352 -17.59 -3.74 3.53
C PRO A 352 -18.81 -3.54 2.65
N MET A 353 -19.38 -4.64 2.20
CA MET A 353 -20.56 -4.66 1.34
C MET A 353 -21.83 -4.46 2.19
N ASN A 354 -21.87 -3.44 3.06
CA ASN A 354 -23.09 -3.04 3.75
C ASN A 354 -23.70 -1.85 3.01
N ARG A 355 -24.58 -2.16 2.04
CA ARG A 355 -25.50 -1.22 1.39
C ARG A 355 -26.56 -0.62 2.34
N GLY A 356 -26.34 -0.66 3.65
CA GLY A 356 -27.23 -0.12 4.69
C GLY A 356 -26.86 1.30 5.12
N GLY A 357 -26.31 2.11 4.21
CA GLY A 357 -25.87 3.48 4.48
C GLY A 357 -25.07 4.12 3.35
N TRP A 358 -24.47 3.31 2.47
CA TRP A 358 -23.81 3.80 1.25
C TRP A 358 -24.81 3.75 0.09
N ILE A 359 -25.47 4.88 -0.17
CA ILE A 359 -26.09 5.13 -1.48
C ILE A 359 -24.96 5.71 -2.34
N MET A 360 -24.35 4.88 -3.19
CA MET A 360 -23.51 5.35 -4.29
C MET A 360 -24.35 5.67 -5.51
#